data_AF-A0A8T1WZ45-F1
#
_entry.id   AF-A0A8T1WZ45-F1
#
_cell.length_a   1.000
_cell.length_b   1.000
_cell.length_c   1.000
_cell.angle_alpha   90.00
_cell.angle_beta   90.00
_cell.angle_gamma   90.00
#
_symmetry.space_group_name_H-M   'P 1'
#
loop_
_entity.id
_entity.type
_entity.pdbx_description
1 polymer ?
#
loop_
_entity_poly.entity_id
_entity_poly.type
_entity_poly.pdbx_seq_one_letter_code
_entity_poly.pdbx_strand_id
1 'polypeptide(L)'
;MREQLFAGLCLCSTGLEPPVMEQVRKIVLACGGVFMDDFDTSKATHLIAEAVGSLKHRTAVAHDLPVASPRWVFESFRAQKLLDVKDFSLRVLEGLVVCTAGLPMEEKESVAALATTHGAQYESRLESGFTNVLIAQRPEGAKYEAAVANDIPVVHVAWLYACLERQILADEEEFVLRPESESDKMQPTHIAAKLRQDAQELVADLPQIVKRYRRSQREENAELESQSTGADEEDSDDDWIDLFDGCVLYLLGFSPQMKTVLQRLIRTGMGTIYDNMVVRQVTHVLVKRDWRMIATSYS
;
A
#
# COMPACT_ATOMS: atom_id res chain seq x y z
N MET A 1 -26.21 -6.96 -39.09
CA MET A 1 -25.13 -7.51 -38.23
C MET A 1 -24.83 -6.62 -37.01
N ARG A 2 -25.68 -5.64 -36.63
CA ARG A 2 -25.48 -4.76 -35.46
C ARG A 2 -26.07 -5.33 -34.14
N GLU A 3 -26.89 -6.38 -34.24
CA GLU A 3 -27.79 -6.83 -33.16
C GLU A 3 -27.16 -7.86 -32.20
N GLN A 4 -25.87 -8.19 -32.35
CA GLN A 4 -25.23 -9.27 -31.57
C GLN A 4 -23.84 -8.92 -31.03
N LEU A 5 -23.55 -7.63 -30.83
CA LEU A 5 -22.25 -7.18 -30.32
C LEU A 5 -21.93 -7.75 -28.92
N PHE A 6 -22.94 -7.85 -28.04
CA PHE A 6 -22.81 -8.42 -26.70
C PHE A 6 -23.50 -9.78 -26.59
N ALA A 7 -23.73 -10.47 -27.71
CA ALA A 7 -24.41 -11.76 -27.71
C ALA A 7 -23.67 -12.80 -26.87
N GLY A 8 -24.41 -13.47 -25.98
CA GLY A 8 -23.86 -14.45 -25.04
C GLY A 8 -23.19 -13.85 -23.80
N LEU A 9 -23.14 -12.52 -23.66
CA LEU A 9 -22.64 -11.86 -22.46
C LEU A 9 -23.78 -11.53 -21.50
N CYS A 10 -23.58 -11.86 -20.22
CA CYS A 10 -24.42 -11.43 -19.12
C CYS A 10 -23.66 -10.39 -18.29
N LEU A 11 -24.16 -9.16 -18.27
CA LEU A 11 -23.54 -8.03 -17.60
C LEU A 11 -24.34 -7.65 -16.36
N CYS A 12 -23.63 -7.34 -15.28
CA CYS A 12 -24.18 -6.66 -14.11
C CYS A 12 -23.56 -5.28 -13.95
N SER A 13 -24.18 -4.41 -13.15
CA SER A 13 -23.55 -3.16 -12.76
C SER A 13 -23.50 -2.92 -11.25
N THR A 14 -22.59 -2.02 -10.84
CA THR A 14 -22.46 -1.51 -9.48
C THR A 14 -21.99 -0.05 -9.48
N GLY A 15 -22.51 0.75 -8.55
CA GLY A 15 -22.03 2.13 -8.33
C GLY A 15 -22.31 3.10 -9.48
N LEU A 16 -23.18 2.75 -10.43
CA LEU A 16 -23.56 3.63 -11.53
C LEU A 16 -24.70 4.56 -11.13
N GLU A 17 -24.63 5.80 -11.59
CA GLU A 17 -25.78 6.70 -11.52
C GLU A 17 -26.96 6.10 -12.32
N PRO A 18 -28.21 6.22 -11.82
CA PRO A 18 -29.40 5.69 -12.49
C PRO A 18 -29.51 6.00 -14.01
N PRO A 19 -29.25 7.24 -14.49
CA PRO A 19 -29.31 7.52 -15.92
C PRO A 19 -28.24 6.77 -16.73
N VAL A 20 -27.01 6.66 -16.20
CA VAL A 20 -25.90 5.94 -16.85
C VAL A 20 -26.20 4.45 -16.89
N MET A 21 -26.67 3.89 -15.77
CA MET A 21 -27.08 2.49 -15.67
C MET A 21 -28.14 2.14 -16.73
N GLU A 22 -29.17 2.98 -16.88
CA GLU A 22 -30.23 2.73 -17.85
C GLU A 22 -29.73 2.84 -19.30
N GLN A 23 -28.79 3.73 -19.59
CA GLN A 23 -28.14 3.80 -20.90
C GLN A 23 -27.32 2.54 -21.21
N VAL A 24 -26.50 2.10 -20.25
CA VAL A 24 -25.73 0.86 -20.37
C VAL A 24 -26.67 -0.32 -20.62
N ARG A 25 -27.74 -0.45 -19.83
CA ARG A 25 -28.75 -1.49 -19.98
C ARG A 25 -29.37 -1.49 -21.38
N LYS A 26 -29.81 -0.33 -21.88
CA LYS A 26 -30.41 -0.21 -23.21
C LYS A 26 -29.45 -0.65 -24.32
N ILE A 27 -28.19 -0.25 -24.24
CA ILE A 27 -27.17 -0.62 -25.22
C ILE A 27 -26.92 -2.13 -25.20
N VAL A 28 -26.72 -2.71 -24.02
CA VAL A 28 -26.46 -4.14 -23.85
C VAL A 28 -27.60 -4.97 -24.44
N LEU A 29 -28.85 -4.65 -24.08
CA LEU A 29 -30.04 -5.34 -24.57
C LEU A 29 -30.22 -5.18 -26.09
N ALA A 30 -30.05 -3.97 -26.62
CA ALA A 30 -30.19 -3.70 -28.06
C ALA A 30 -29.12 -4.41 -28.92
N CYS A 31 -27.99 -4.77 -28.29
CA CYS A 31 -26.86 -5.45 -28.93
C CYS A 31 -26.79 -6.95 -28.59
N GLY A 32 -27.88 -7.53 -28.09
CA GLY A 32 -28.04 -8.98 -27.91
C GLY A 32 -27.44 -9.56 -26.62
N GLY A 33 -26.96 -8.70 -25.71
CA GLY A 33 -26.51 -9.12 -24.38
C GLY A 33 -27.64 -9.16 -23.35
N VAL A 34 -27.35 -9.73 -22.19
CA VAL A 34 -28.26 -9.80 -21.04
C VAL A 34 -27.77 -8.83 -19.97
N PHE A 35 -28.67 -8.02 -19.43
CA PHE A 35 -28.38 -7.15 -18.29
C PHE A 35 -29.12 -7.67 -17.06
N MET A 36 -28.39 -7.94 -15.97
CA MET A 36 -28.92 -8.49 -14.73
C MET A 36 -28.85 -7.45 -13.61
N ASP A 37 -29.98 -7.24 -12.93
CA ASP A 37 -30.07 -6.32 -11.79
C ASP A 37 -29.46 -6.92 -10.52
N ASP A 38 -29.75 -8.21 -10.30
CA ASP A 38 -29.17 -9.01 -9.24
C ASP A 38 -27.85 -9.62 -9.68
N PHE A 39 -26.83 -9.51 -8.82
CA PHE A 39 -25.51 -10.05 -9.12
C PHE A 39 -25.45 -11.54 -8.76
N ASP A 40 -25.48 -12.39 -9.78
CA ASP A 40 -25.32 -13.83 -9.67
C ASP A 40 -23.98 -14.23 -10.32
N THR A 41 -23.00 -14.63 -9.51
CA THR A 41 -21.65 -14.99 -9.97
C THR A 41 -21.64 -16.20 -10.91
N SER A 42 -22.66 -17.06 -10.87
CA SER A 42 -22.74 -18.23 -11.74
C SER A 42 -23.18 -17.89 -13.17
N LYS A 43 -23.83 -16.74 -13.36
CA LYS A 43 -24.38 -16.29 -14.64
C LYS A 43 -23.69 -15.05 -15.18
N ALA A 44 -23.15 -14.20 -14.31
CA ALA A 44 -22.48 -12.97 -14.71
C ALA A 44 -21.18 -13.31 -15.44
N THR A 45 -21.03 -12.75 -16.63
CA THR A 45 -19.79 -12.86 -17.42
C THR A 45 -18.87 -11.66 -17.19
N HIS A 46 -19.45 -10.48 -16.94
CA HIS A 46 -18.74 -9.22 -16.78
C HIS A 46 -19.45 -8.36 -15.74
N LEU A 47 -18.68 -7.55 -14.99
CA LEU A 47 -19.21 -6.53 -14.09
C LEU A 47 -18.84 -5.15 -14.61
N ILE A 48 -19.83 -4.26 -14.71
CA ILE A 48 -19.64 -2.85 -15.01
C ILE A 48 -19.64 -2.06 -13.71
N ALA A 49 -18.54 -1.38 -13.41
CA ALA A 49 -18.36 -0.65 -12.16
C ALA A 49 -17.83 0.76 -12.45
N GLU A 50 -18.37 1.78 -11.78
CA GLU A 50 -17.81 3.15 -11.81
C GLU A 50 -16.70 3.32 -10.77
N ALA A 51 -16.85 2.65 -9.63
CA ALA A 51 -15.96 2.73 -8.49
C ALA A 51 -15.65 1.34 -7.92
N VAL A 52 -14.47 1.20 -7.33
CA VAL A 52 -14.06 -0.03 -6.63
C VAL A 52 -14.68 -0.13 -5.24
N GLY A 53 -14.62 -1.32 -4.64
CA GLY A 53 -14.91 -1.52 -3.22
C GLY A 53 -16.31 -2.00 -2.86
N SER A 54 -17.27 -1.95 -3.79
CA SER A 54 -18.60 -2.54 -3.56
C SER A 54 -18.53 -4.05 -3.37
N LEU A 55 -19.54 -4.63 -2.71
CA LEU A 55 -19.62 -6.09 -2.53
C LEU A 55 -19.61 -6.82 -3.88
N LYS A 56 -20.32 -6.31 -4.87
CA LYS A 56 -20.35 -6.86 -6.23
C LYS A 56 -18.95 -6.83 -6.87
N HIS A 57 -18.22 -5.72 -6.72
CA HIS A 57 -16.84 -5.59 -7.19
C HIS A 57 -15.89 -6.59 -6.53
N ARG A 58 -15.86 -6.65 -5.19
CA ARG A 58 -14.99 -7.58 -4.46
C ARG A 58 -15.27 -9.03 -4.84
N THR A 59 -16.56 -9.37 -4.97
CA THR A 59 -16.98 -10.72 -5.36
C THR A 59 -16.59 -11.03 -6.81
N ALA A 60 -16.75 -10.07 -7.73
CA ALA A 60 -16.31 -10.26 -9.12
C ALA A 60 -14.81 -10.52 -9.21
N VAL A 61 -13.99 -9.75 -8.49
CA VAL A 61 -12.53 -9.95 -8.44
C VAL A 61 -12.19 -11.32 -7.84
N ALA A 62 -12.87 -11.75 -6.77
CA ALA A 62 -12.64 -13.06 -6.15
C ALA A 62 -13.00 -14.25 -7.06
N HIS A 63 -13.88 -14.05 -8.04
CA HIS A 63 -14.28 -15.06 -9.04
C HIS A 63 -13.57 -14.87 -10.38
N ASP A 64 -12.52 -14.04 -10.45
CA ASP A 64 -11.78 -13.70 -11.67
C ASP A 64 -12.69 -13.18 -12.80
N LEU A 65 -13.82 -12.56 -12.44
CA LEU A 65 -14.72 -11.94 -13.41
C LEU A 65 -14.14 -10.60 -13.88
N PRO A 66 -14.14 -10.34 -15.21
CA PRO A 66 -13.65 -9.09 -15.75
C PRO A 66 -14.54 -7.92 -15.29
N VAL A 67 -13.90 -6.90 -14.73
CA VAL A 67 -14.53 -5.66 -14.27
C VAL A 67 -14.14 -4.50 -15.20
N ALA A 68 -15.12 -3.77 -15.72
CA ALA A 68 -14.91 -2.67 -16.65
C ALA A 68 -15.67 -1.41 -16.25
N SER A 69 -15.15 -0.25 -16.64
CA SER A 69 -15.94 0.99 -16.61
C SER A 69 -17.07 0.99 -17.66
N PRO A 70 -18.14 1.78 -17.48
CA PRO A 70 -19.22 1.92 -18.47
C PRO A 70 -18.74 2.35 -19.85
N ARG A 71 -17.60 3.03 -19.89
CA ARG A 71 -16.94 3.44 -21.13
C ARG A 71 -16.69 2.27 -22.07
N TRP A 72 -16.43 1.07 -21.55
CA TRP A 72 -16.28 -0.11 -22.38
C TRP A 72 -17.54 -0.39 -23.22
N VAL A 73 -18.72 -0.31 -22.61
CA VAL A 73 -20.00 -0.54 -23.29
C VAL A 73 -20.25 0.57 -24.31
N PHE A 74 -20.04 1.83 -23.92
CA PHE A 74 -20.25 2.98 -24.80
C PHE A 74 -19.29 2.99 -25.99
N GLU A 75 -17.99 2.77 -25.77
CA GLU A 75 -16.98 2.78 -26.82
C GLU A 75 -17.09 1.54 -27.72
N SER A 76 -17.39 0.36 -27.16
CA SER A 76 -17.66 -0.83 -27.98
C SER A 76 -18.87 -0.62 -28.89
N PHE A 77 -19.91 0.02 -28.37
CA PHE A 77 -21.08 0.40 -29.16
C PHE A 77 -20.74 1.43 -30.23
N ARG A 78 -20.01 2.50 -29.89
CA ARG A 78 -19.60 3.54 -30.86
C ARG A 78 -18.70 2.99 -31.96
N ALA A 79 -17.75 2.14 -31.59
CA ALA A 79 -16.81 1.48 -32.51
C ALA A 79 -17.46 0.33 -33.31
N GLN A 80 -18.66 -0.11 -32.92
CA GLN A 80 -19.35 -1.28 -33.50
C GLN A 80 -18.47 -2.55 -33.45
N LYS A 81 -17.64 -2.66 -32.40
CA LYS A 81 -16.70 -3.75 -32.19
C LYS A 81 -16.57 -4.01 -30.70
N LEU A 82 -16.52 -5.28 -30.31
CA LEU A 82 -16.30 -5.65 -28.91
C LEU A 82 -14.83 -5.34 -28.60
N LEU A 83 -14.61 -4.28 -27.82
CA LEU A 83 -13.28 -3.88 -27.40
C LEU A 83 -12.78 -4.80 -26.28
N ASP A 84 -11.46 -4.87 -26.10
CA ASP A 84 -10.91 -5.63 -24.98
C ASP A 84 -11.33 -4.96 -23.67
N VAL A 85 -11.89 -5.76 -22.76
CA VAL A 85 -12.35 -5.29 -21.44
C VAL A 85 -11.17 -4.75 -20.63
N LYS A 86 -9.97 -5.32 -20.82
CA LYS A 86 -8.76 -4.96 -20.09
C LYS A 86 -8.38 -3.49 -20.27
N ASP A 87 -8.65 -2.91 -21.45
CA ASP A 87 -8.38 -1.51 -21.76
C ASP A 87 -9.27 -0.52 -20.97
N PHE A 88 -10.33 -1.05 -20.35
CA PHE A 88 -11.32 -0.28 -19.61
C PHE A 88 -11.42 -0.70 -18.14
N SER A 89 -10.42 -1.45 -17.65
CA SER A 89 -10.31 -1.87 -16.26
C SER A 89 -10.26 -0.65 -15.33
N LEU A 90 -10.82 -0.79 -14.13
CA LEU A 90 -10.70 0.22 -13.09
C LEU A 90 -9.28 0.22 -12.52
N ARG A 91 -8.80 1.41 -12.12
CA ARG A 91 -7.58 1.50 -11.30
C ARG A 91 -7.87 1.00 -9.89
N VAL A 92 -6.79 0.68 -9.16
CA VAL A 92 -6.83 0.07 -7.83
C VAL A 92 -7.74 0.82 -6.83
N LEU A 93 -7.81 2.16 -6.94
CA LEU A 93 -8.59 3.01 -6.03
C LEU A 93 -9.64 3.84 -6.78
N GLU A 94 -10.06 3.42 -7.98
CA GLU A 94 -10.95 4.19 -8.84
C GLU A 94 -12.26 4.55 -8.14
N GLY A 95 -12.60 5.84 -8.12
CA GLY A 95 -13.88 6.32 -7.60
C GLY A 95 -13.98 6.31 -6.07
N LEU A 96 -12.89 6.02 -5.35
CA LEU A 96 -12.85 6.19 -3.89
C LEU A 96 -12.50 7.63 -3.51
N VAL A 97 -13.11 8.13 -2.45
CA VAL A 97 -12.74 9.40 -1.80
C VAL A 97 -11.97 9.09 -0.52
N VAL A 98 -10.71 9.54 -0.48
CA VAL A 98 -9.77 9.30 0.61
C VAL A 98 -9.55 10.60 1.37
N CYS A 99 -9.69 10.55 2.69
CA CYS A 99 -9.30 11.65 3.59
C CYS A 99 -8.12 11.21 4.45
N THR A 100 -7.35 12.17 4.98
CA THR A 100 -6.29 11.89 5.96
C THR A 100 -6.48 12.60 7.30
N ALA A 101 -6.05 11.96 8.38
CA ALA A 101 -6.00 12.52 9.73
C ALA A 101 -4.66 12.21 10.43
N GLY A 102 -4.16 13.17 11.22
CA GLY A 102 -2.97 12.94 12.06
C GLY A 102 -1.64 12.77 11.33
N LEU A 103 -1.59 12.85 9.99
CA LEU A 103 -0.35 12.77 9.21
C LEU A 103 0.38 14.12 9.14
N PRO A 104 1.72 14.13 9.11
CA PRO A 104 2.50 15.33 8.79
C PRO A 104 2.22 15.81 7.35
N MET A 105 2.45 17.09 7.07
CA MET A 105 2.07 17.71 5.78
C MET A 105 2.68 16.97 4.57
N GLU A 106 3.96 16.60 4.67
CA GLU A 106 4.68 15.88 3.61
C GLU A 106 4.08 14.49 3.32
N GLU A 107 3.73 13.73 4.37
CA GLU A 107 3.04 12.44 4.20
C GLU A 107 1.64 12.62 3.61
N LYS A 108 0.91 13.68 4.00
CA LYS A 108 -0.40 13.98 3.41
C LYS A 108 -0.30 14.26 1.92
N GLU A 109 0.68 15.06 1.49
CA GLU A 109 0.92 15.35 0.08
C GLU A 109 1.29 14.08 -0.69
N SER A 110 2.14 13.22 -0.11
CA SER A 110 2.51 11.93 -0.70
C SER A 110 1.30 11.00 -0.84
N VAL A 111 0.50 10.84 0.22
CA VAL A 111 -0.71 10.02 0.21
C VAL A 111 -1.73 10.56 -0.77
N ALA A 112 -1.93 11.88 -0.83
CA ALA A 112 -2.82 12.52 -1.78
C ALA A 112 -2.38 12.25 -3.22
N ALA A 113 -1.10 12.49 -3.53
CA ALA A 113 -0.55 12.26 -4.85
C ALA A 113 -0.66 10.79 -5.28
N LEU A 114 -0.36 9.85 -4.38
CA LEU A 114 -0.49 8.41 -4.65
C LEU A 114 -1.95 8.02 -4.87
N ALA A 115 -2.85 8.41 -3.99
CA ALA A 115 -4.27 8.11 -4.11
C ALA A 115 -4.83 8.64 -5.44
N THR A 116 -4.54 9.90 -5.79
CA THR A 116 -4.98 10.52 -7.04
C THR A 116 -4.38 9.87 -8.28
N THR A 117 -3.10 9.50 -8.24
CA THR A 117 -2.45 8.78 -9.35
C THR A 117 -3.12 7.43 -9.62
N HIS A 118 -3.65 6.79 -8.56
CA HIS A 118 -4.29 5.47 -8.63
C HIS A 118 -5.82 5.52 -8.70
N GLY A 119 -6.40 6.68 -9.04
CA GLY A 119 -7.82 6.82 -9.39
C GLY A 119 -8.75 7.26 -8.26
N ALA A 120 -8.23 7.51 -7.06
CA ALA A 120 -8.99 8.06 -5.95
C ALA A 120 -9.05 9.59 -6.00
N GLN A 121 -10.07 10.16 -5.37
CA GLN A 121 -10.14 11.57 -5.05
C GLN A 121 -9.61 11.79 -3.64
N TYR A 122 -8.73 12.77 -3.48
CA TYR A 122 -8.22 13.13 -2.15
C TYR A 122 -8.97 14.35 -1.63
N GLU A 123 -9.57 14.22 -0.45
CA GLU A 123 -10.25 15.31 0.23
C GLU A 123 -9.59 15.68 1.55
N SER A 124 -9.30 16.97 1.70
CA SER A 124 -8.66 17.49 2.92
C SER A 124 -9.63 17.56 4.10
N ARG A 125 -10.94 17.62 3.83
CA ARG A 125 -12.01 17.68 4.82
C ARG A 125 -12.73 16.34 4.85
N LEU A 126 -13.05 15.86 6.05
CA LEU A 126 -13.90 14.69 6.20
C LEU A 126 -15.35 15.12 5.98
N GLU A 127 -15.97 14.61 4.91
CA GLU A 127 -17.37 14.83 4.61
C GLU A 127 -18.12 13.50 4.68
N SER A 128 -19.09 13.43 5.60
CA SER A 128 -19.94 12.24 5.78
C SER A 128 -20.78 11.99 4.53
N GLY A 129 -20.90 10.72 4.14
CA GLY A 129 -21.60 10.29 2.93
C GLY A 129 -20.79 10.42 1.63
N PHE A 130 -19.67 11.15 1.64
CA PHE A 130 -18.77 11.29 0.48
C PHE A 130 -17.44 10.59 0.70
N THR A 131 -16.87 10.66 1.90
CA THR A 131 -15.58 10.03 2.22
C THR A 131 -15.76 8.52 2.35
N ASN A 132 -15.04 7.74 1.54
CA ASN A 132 -15.08 6.28 1.61
C ASN A 132 -14.13 5.72 2.67
N VAL A 133 -12.95 6.32 2.82
CA VAL A 133 -11.90 5.82 3.74
C VAL A 133 -11.15 7.00 4.38
N LEU A 134 -10.95 6.93 5.70
CA LEU A 134 -10.06 7.82 6.44
C LEU A 134 -8.73 7.12 6.71
N ILE A 135 -7.64 7.67 6.17
CA ILE A 135 -6.27 7.22 6.46
C ILE A 135 -5.71 8.01 7.64
N ALA A 136 -5.37 7.32 8.74
CA ALA A 136 -4.79 7.95 9.90
C ALA A 136 -3.51 7.23 10.37
N GLN A 137 -2.68 7.95 11.14
CA GLN A 137 -1.51 7.36 11.80
C GLN A 137 -1.82 6.87 13.20
N ARG A 138 -2.78 7.52 13.88
CA ARG A 138 -3.22 7.19 15.24
C ARG A 138 -4.74 7.30 15.36
N PRO A 139 -5.39 6.49 16.21
CA PRO A 139 -6.84 6.53 16.44
C PRO A 139 -7.23 7.71 17.34
N GLU A 140 -6.88 8.94 16.95
CA GLU A 140 -7.10 10.13 17.77
C GLU A 140 -7.52 11.35 16.92
N GLY A 141 -8.22 12.28 17.57
CA GLY A 141 -8.59 13.58 17.02
C GLY A 141 -9.99 13.65 16.40
N ALA A 142 -10.45 14.88 16.16
CA ALA A 142 -11.82 15.17 15.74
C ALA A 142 -12.26 14.47 14.44
N LYS A 143 -11.32 14.26 13.50
CA LYS A 143 -11.61 13.52 12.25
C LYS A 143 -11.81 12.03 12.49
N TYR A 144 -11.05 11.44 13.42
CA TYR A 144 -11.19 10.03 13.78
C TYR A 144 -12.54 9.79 14.44
N GLU A 145 -12.88 10.60 15.46
CA GLU A 145 -14.16 10.53 16.15
C GLU A 145 -15.34 10.71 15.19
N ALA A 146 -15.24 11.69 14.28
CA ALA A 146 -16.26 11.91 13.26
C ALA A 146 -16.35 10.75 12.26
N ALA A 147 -15.24 10.16 11.83
CA ALA A 147 -15.26 9.00 10.93
C ALA A 147 -15.94 7.79 11.59
N VAL A 148 -15.57 7.48 12.84
CA VAL A 148 -16.18 6.40 13.63
C VAL A 148 -17.68 6.65 13.83
N ALA A 149 -18.08 7.88 14.17
CA ALA A 149 -19.49 8.24 14.36
C ALA A 149 -20.33 8.17 13.08
N ASN A 150 -19.69 8.14 11.90
CA ASN A 150 -20.35 8.06 10.60
C ASN A 150 -20.09 6.71 9.90
N ASP A 151 -19.62 5.70 10.63
CA ASP A 151 -19.30 4.36 10.09
C ASP A 151 -18.32 4.39 8.90
N ILE A 152 -17.43 5.38 8.86
CA ILE A 152 -16.38 5.49 7.84
C ILE A 152 -15.18 4.66 8.29
N PRO A 153 -14.68 3.72 7.48
CA PRO A 153 -13.48 2.95 7.77
C PRO A 153 -12.29 3.85 8.07
N VAL A 154 -11.69 3.70 9.26
CA VAL A 154 -10.45 4.36 9.65
C VAL A 154 -9.31 3.36 9.56
N VAL A 155 -8.42 3.56 8.59
CA VAL A 155 -7.31 2.64 8.30
C VAL A 155 -5.95 3.30 8.51
N HIS A 156 -4.93 2.49 8.77
CA HIS A 156 -3.55 2.93 8.76
C HIS A 156 -3.06 3.24 7.34
N VAL A 157 -2.07 4.13 7.17
CA VAL A 157 -1.45 4.43 5.85
C VAL A 157 -0.90 3.20 5.13
N ALA A 158 -0.60 2.13 5.88
CA ALA A 158 -0.20 0.83 5.34
C ALA A 158 -1.25 0.22 4.41
N TRP A 159 -2.54 0.52 4.59
CA TRP A 159 -3.60 0.06 3.69
C TRP A 159 -3.38 0.55 2.26
N LEU A 160 -3.09 1.85 2.09
CA LEU A 160 -2.83 2.43 0.78
C LEU A 160 -1.64 1.74 0.13
N TYR A 161 -0.53 1.57 0.85
CA TYR A 161 0.64 0.89 0.30
C TYR A 161 0.36 -0.58 -0.05
N ALA A 162 -0.43 -1.30 0.76
CA ALA A 162 -0.83 -2.67 0.45
C ALA A 162 -1.68 -2.75 -0.82
N CYS A 163 -2.61 -1.81 -1.02
CA CYS A 163 -3.39 -1.72 -2.26
C CYS A 163 -2.47 -1.55 -3.48
N LEU A 164 -1.48 -0.66 -3.38
CA LEU A 164 -0.55 -0.39 -4.48
C LEU A 164 0.42 -1.55 -4.73
N GLU A 165 0.91 -2.21 -3.69
CA GLU A 165 1.84 -3.33 -3.83
C GLU A 165 1.15 -4.56 -4.44
N ARG A 166 -0.07 -4.87 -3.99
CA ARG A 166 -0.82 -6.03 -4.47
C ARG A 166 -1.58 -5.76 -5.77
N GLN A 167 -1.68 -4.50 -6.20
CA GLN A 167 -2.52 -4.05 -7.33
C GLN A 167 -3.99 -4.48 -7.22
N ILE A 168 -4.48 -4.62 -5.99
CA ILE A 168 -5.88 -4.95 -5.66
C ILE A 168 -6.32 -4.05 -4.50
N LEU A 169 -7.62 -3.80 -4.39
CA LEU A 169 -8.16 -3.11 -3.22
C LEU A 169 -8.06 -4.03 -2.00
N ALA A 170 -7.18 -3.69 -1.06
CA ALA A 170 -7.01 -4.43 0.19
C ALA A 170 -8.22 -4.23 1.09
N ASP A 171 -8.54 -5.25 1.89
CA ASP A 171 -9.62 -5.16 2.86
C ASP A 171 -9.26 -4.14 3.94
N GLU A 172 -10.12 -3.15 4.15
CA GLU A 172 -9.92 -2.08 5.12
C GLU A 172 -9.80 -2.65 6.54
N GLU A 173 -10.55 -3.72 6.84
CA GLU A 173 -10.55 -4.40 8.15
C GLU A 173 -9.16 -4.90 8.57
N GLU A 174 -8.30 -5.28 7.63
CA GLU A 174 -6.92 -5.71 7.90
C GLU A 174 -6.06 -4.59 8.51
N PHE A 175 -6.45 -3.34 8.29
CA PHE A 175 -5.67 -2.14 8.60
C PHE A 175 -6.41 -1.15 9.52
N VAL A 176 -7.57 -1.54 10.09
CA VAL A 176 -8.36 -0.65 10.95
C VAL A 176 -7.58 -0.23 12.20
N LEU A 177 -7.63 1.06 12.51
CA LEU A 177 -7.11 1.61 13.76
C LEU A 177 -8.19 1.57 14.85
N ARG A 178 -7.92 0.86 15.95
CA ARG A 178 -8.81 0.78 17.12
C ARG A 178 -8.19 1.47 18.34
N PRO A 179 -8.97 2.11 19.22
CA PRO A 179 -8.46 2.71 20.46
C PRO A 179 -7.96 1.63 21.42
N GLU A 180 -6.89 1.91 22.15
CA GLU A 180 -6.28 0.98 23.13
C GLU A 180 -7.25 0.56 24.26
N SER A 181 -8.35 1.28 24.51
CA SER A 181 -9.33 0.93 25.55
C SER A 181 -10.25 -0.26 25.21
N GLU A 182 -10.31 -0.69 23.94
CA GLU A 182 -10.99 -1.93 23.52
C GLU A 182 -10.00 -3.08 23.24
N SER A 183 -8.71 -2.89 23.61
CA SER A 183 -7.63 -3.84 23.32
C SER A 183 -7.60 -5.08 24.24
N ASP A 184 -8.53 -5.22 25.17
CA ASP A 184 -8.54 -6.35 26.13
C ASP A 184 -9.28 -7.61 25.63
N LYS A 185 -9.73 -7.66 24.36
CA LYS A 185 -10.31 -8.89 23.79
C LYS A 185 -9.87 -9.30 22.38
N MET A 186 -9.02 -8.57 21.67
CA MET A 186 -8.41 -9.15 20.46
C MET A 186 -7.08 -8.52 20.08
N GLN A 187 -6.11 -9.40 19.84
CA GLN A 187 -4.69 -9.12 19.67
C GLN A 187 -4.36 -8.25 18.44
N PRO A 188 -3.18 -7.58 18.43
CA PRO A 188 -2.66 -6.86 17.26
C PRO A 188 -2.66 -7.76 16.02
N THR A 189 -3.09 -7.21 14.88
CA THR A 189 -3.14 -7.95 13.61
C THR A 189 -1.80 -8.61 13.28
N HIS A 190 -1.86 -9.84 12.77
CA HIS A 190 -0.72 -10.75 12.57
C HIS A 190 0.44 -10.11 11.78
N ILE A 191 0.18 -9.10 10.93
CA ILE A 191 1.19 -8.42 10.13
C ILE A 191 1.97 -7.39 10.96
N ALA A 192 1.30 -6.55 11.75
CA ALA A 192 1.97 -5.58 12.62
C ALA A 192 2.68 -6.27 13.80
N ALA A 193 2.13 -7.40 14.26
CA ALA A 193 2.77 -8.27 15.24
C ALA A 193 4.01 -8.96 14.65
N LYS A 194 3.89 -9.57 13.46
CA LYS A 194 5.02 -10.20 12.77
C LYS A 194 6.11 -9.22 12.39
N LEU A 195 5.77 -8.01 11.92
CA LEU A 195 6.77 -6.99 11.59
C LEU A 195 7.50 -6.45 12.83
N ARG A 196 6.83 -6.41 14.00
CA ARG A 196 7.49 -6.11 15.28
C ARG A 196 8.36 -7.26 15.74
N GLN A 197 7.89 -8.50 15.59
CA GLN A 197 8.61 -9.71 15.97
C GLN A 197 9.85 -9.90 15.10
N ASP A 198 9.74 -9.84 13.77
CA ASP A 198 10.87 -9.93 12.84
C ASP A 198 11.93 -8.85 13.14
N ALA A 199 11.49 -7.62 13.45
CA ALA A 199 12.40 -6.54 13.86
C ALA A 199 13.04 -6.79 15.24
N GLN A 200 12.32 -7.40 16.18
CA GLN A 200 12.84 -7.76 17.51
C GLN A 200 13.82 -8.93 17.44
N GLU A 201 13.56 -9.94 16.61
CA GLU A 201 14.44 -11.08 16.37
C GLU A 201 15.76 -10.61 15.70
N LEU A 202 15.68 -9.77 14.68
CA LEU A 202 16.87 -9.16 14.06
C LEU A 202 17.71 -8.31 15.03
N VAL A 203 17.05 -7.50 15.89
CA VAL A 203 17.74 -6.72 16.92
C VAL A 203 18.37 -7.63 17.98
N ALA A 204 17.71 -8.74 18.34
CA ALA A 204 18.25 -9.71 19.29
C ALA A 204 19.45 -10.49 18.71
N ASP A 205 19.48 -10.71 17.41
CA ASP A 205 20.56 -11.42 16.70
C ASP A 205 21.74 -10.51 16.31
N LEU A 206 21.58 -9.18 16.36
CA LEU A 206 22.63 -8.19 16.04
C LEU A 206 23.98 -8.47 16.72
N PRO A 207 24.06 -8.78 18.04
CA PRO A 207 25.34 -9.03 18.71
C PRO A 207 26.11 -10.18 18.05
N GLN A 208 25.41 -11.25 17.66
CA GLN A 208 26.02 -12.42 17.03
C GLN A 208 26.45 -12.14 15.58
N ILE A 209 25.68 -11.32 14.86
CA ILE A 209 26.02 -10.90 13.49
C ILE A 209 27.30 -10.04 13.49
N VAL A 210 27.40 -9.08 14.41
CA VAL A 210 28.58 -8.21 14.56
C VAL A 210 29.82 -9.02 14.97
N LYS A 211 29.68 -9.93 15.96
CA LYS A 211 30.77 -10.84 16.38
C LYS A 211 31.27 -11.71 15.21
N ARG A 212 30.37 -12.29 14.42
CA ARG A 212 30.73 -13.08 13.23
C ARG A 212 31.46 -12.24 12.17
N TYR A 213 30.99 -11.02 11.90
CA TYR A 213 31.62 -10.13 10.93
C TYR A 213 33.04 -9.72 11.37
N ARG A 214 33.22 -9.30 12.63
CA ARG A 214 34.54 -8.93 13.17
C ARG A 214 35.51 -10.10 13.19
N ARG A 215 35.03 -11.31 13.52
CA ARG A 215 35.83 -12.53 13.45
C ARG A 215 36.29 -12.83 12.02
N SER A 216 35.38 -12.74 11.05
CA SER A 216 35.72 -12.91 9.63
C SER A 216 36.75 -11.89 9.15
N GLN A 217 36.64 -10.62 9.57
CA GLN A 217 37.61 -9.56 9.24
C GLN A 217 38.98 -9.78 9.91
N ARG A 218 39.01 -10.30 11.16
CA ARG A 218 40.26 -10.66 11.85
C ARG A 218 40.93 -11.88 11.21
N GLU A 219 40.17 -12.86 10.75
CA GLU A 219 40.69 -14.05 10.05
C GLU A 219 41.25 -13.67 8.66
N GLU A 220 40.61 -12.75 7.93
CA GLU A 220 41.13 -12.18 6.66
C GLU A 220 42.40 -11.34 6.87
N ASN A 221 42.48 -10.55 7.94
CA ASN A 221 43.65 -9.71 8.25
C ASN A 221 44.80 -10.48 8.91
N ALA A 222 44.53 -11.59 9.61
CA ALA A 222 45.55 -12.42 10.25
C ALA A 222 46.41 -13.23 9.26
N GLU A 223 45.94 -13.44 8.02
CA GLU A 223 46.76 -14.01 6.95
C GLU A 223 47.83 -13.03 6.41
N LEU A 224 47.77 -11.74 6.80
CA LEU A 224 48.66 -10.68 6.30
C LEU A 224 49.69 -10.17 7.31
N GLU A 225 49.52 -10.38 8.62
CA GLU A 225 50.44 -9.86 9.64
C GLU A 225 50.97 -10.94 10.59
N SER A 226 52.11 -11.52 10.23
CA SER A 226 52.95 -12.26 11.16
C SER A 226 53.80 -11.28 11.99
N GLN A 227 53.25 -10.70 13.07
CA GLN A 227 54.00 -10.42 14.32
C GLN A 227 53.18 -9.65 15.38
N SER A 228 53.07 -10.31 16.52
CA SER A 228 53.07 -9.79 17.90
C SER A 228 51.77 -9.40 18.61
N THR A 229 51.60 -10.18 19.69
CA THR A 229 51.13 -9.86 21.05
C THR A 229 49.66 -9.51 21.24
N GLY A 230 48.97 -10.53 21.74
CA GLY A 230 47.64 -10.45 22.33
C GLY A 230 47.56 -9.45 23.47
N ALA A 231 46.45 -8.73 23.45
CA ALA A 231 45.73 -8.37 24.64
C ALA A 231 44.38 -9.09 24.53
N ASP A 232 44.07 -9.94 25.50
CA ASP A 232 42.73 -10.45 25.70
C ASP A 232 41.84 -9.26 26.10
N GLU A 233 41.34 -8.53 25.10
CA GLU A 233 40.20 -7.62 25.29
C GLU A 233 38.98 -8.52 25.50
N GLU A 234 38.52 -8.61 26.75
CA GLU A 234 37.24 -9.22 27.08
C GLU A 234 36.17 -8.55 26.21
N ASP A 235 35.71 -9.29 25.20
CA ASP A 235 34.72 -8.87 24.20
C ASP A 235 33.39 -8.63 24.93
N SER A 236 33.24 -7.42 25.47
CA SER A 236 32.05 -6.97 26.19
C SER A 236 30.83 -7.28 25.34
N ASP A 237 29.83 -7.97 25.90
CA ASP A 237 28.60 -8.33 25.18
C ASP A 237 27.82 -7.10 24.66
N ASP A 238 28.20 -5.90 25.10
CA ASP A 238 27.61 -4.61 24.74
C ASP A 238 28.38 -3.84 23.64
N ASP A 239 29.49 -4.36 23.12
CA ASP A 239 30.38 -3.66 22.18
C ASP A 239 29.79 -3.46 20.75
N TRP A 240 28.54 -3.86 20.55
CA TRP A 240 27.73 -3.61 19.35
C TRP A 240 26.79 -2.41 19.51
N ILE A 241 26.56 -1.94 20.74
CA ILE A 241 25.63 -0.83 21.03
C ILE A 241 26.14 0.49 20.43
N ASP A 242 27.46 0.63 20.29
CA ASP A 242 28.09 1.83 19.72
C ASP A 242 28.40 1.68 18.22
N LEU A 243 27.88 0.64 17.54
CA LEU A 243 28.23 0.30 16.16
C LEU A 243 28.03 1.46 15.16
N PHE A 244 27.03 2.30 15.39
CA PHE A 244 26.72 3.47 14.58
C PHE A 244 26.85 4.77 15.38
N ASP A 245 27.55 4.76 16.52
CA ASP A 245 27.77 5.99 17.29
C ASP A 245 28.49 7.03 16.43
N GLY A 246 28.02 8.27 16.50
CA GLY A 246 28.45 9.37 15.63
C GLY A 246 28.04 9.26 14.15
N CYS A 247 27.42 8.16 13.71
CA CYS A 247 26.97 8.02 12.34
C CYS A 247 25.60 8.68 12.13
N VAL A 248 25.53 9.55 11.14
CA VAL A 248 24.29 10.11 10.61
C VAL A 248 23.99 9.47 9.25
N LEU A 249 22.94 8.66 9.18
CA LEU A 249 22.59 7.84 8.02
C LEU A 249 21.33 8.31 7.28
N TYR A 250 21.34 8.19 5.96
CA TYR A 250 20.17 8.42 5.09
C TYR A 250 19.84 7.16 4.28
N LEU A 251 18.55 6.76 4.23
CA LEU A 251 18.10 5.50 3.61
C LEU A 251 17.39 5.73 2.27
N LEU A 252 17.99 5.27 1.17
CA LEU A 252 17.50 5.46 -0.20
C LEU A 252 17.13 4.13 -0.87
N GLY A 253 15.92 4.06 -1.46
CA GLY A 253 15.48 2.91 -2.26
C GLY A 253 15.02 1.67 -1.47
N PHE A 254 14.89 1.77 -0.15
CA PHE A 254 14.34 0.71 0.69
C PHE A 254 12.81 0.84 0.81
N SER A 255 12.10 -0.30 0.87
CA SER A 255 10.65 -0.31 1.14
C SER A 255 10.36 0.27 2.53
N PRO A 256 9.17 0.83 2.78
CA PRO A 256 8.82 1.36 4.11
C PRO A 256 8.98 0.33 5.23
N GLN A 257 8.67 -0.94 4.95
CA GLN A 257 8.86 -2.06 5.89
C GLN A 257 10.34 -2.22 6.27
N MET A 258 11.25 -2.23 5.29
CA MET A 258 12.69 -2.34 5.50
C MET A 258 13.27 -1.06 6.13
N LYS A 259 12.73 0.12 5.79
CA LYS A 259 13.10 1.38 6.43
C LYS A 259 12.80 1.36 7.92
N THR A 260 11.63 0.88 8.35
CA THR A 260 11.30 0.76 9.80
C THR A 260 12.24 -0.18 10.53
N VAL A 261 12.62 -1.31 9.92
CA VAL A 261 13.58 -2.25 10.49
C VAL A 261 14.96 -1.61 10.60
N LEU A 262 15.49 -1.05 9.51
CA LEU A 262 16.78 -0.36 9.49
C LEU A 262 16.80 0.83 10.47
N GLN A 263 15.70 1.57 10.58
CA GLN A 263 15.58 2.69 11.51
C GLN A 263 15.70 2.25 12.97
N ARG A 264 15.12 1.11 13.33
CA ARG A 264 15.27 0.54 14.67
C ARG A 264 16.70 0.07 14.91
N LEU A 265 17.26 -0.74 13.99
CA LEU A 265 18.62 -1.26 14.11
C LEU A 265 19.66 -0.15 14.27
N ILE A 266 19.58 0.90 13.44
CA ILE A 266 20.51 2.02 13.47
C ILE A 266 20.40 2.79 14.79
N ARG A 267 19.18 3.07 15.27
CA ARG A 267 18.96 3.77 16.56
C ARG A 267 19.42 2.95 17.76
N THR A 268 19.26 1.62 17.72
CA THR A 268 19.75 0.73 18.77
C THR A 268 21.27 0.71 18.83
N GLY A 269 21.94 0.86 17.68
CA GLY A 269 23.40 1.02 17.60
C GLY A 269 23.88 2.48 17.73
N MET A 270 23.14 3.35 18.43
CA MET A 270 23.42 4.79 18.63
C MET A 270 23.50 5.69 17.36
N GLY A 271 23.11 5.19 16.20
CA GLY A 271 23.09 5.96 14.96
C GLY A 271 21.90 6.91 14.85
N THR A 272 22.14 8.04 14.19
CA THR A 272 21.12 9.07 13.90
C THR A 272 20.63 8.94 12.46
N ILE A 273 19.32 9.06 12.22
CA ILE A 273 18.72 8.94 10.89
C ILE A 273 17.87 10.15 10.59
N TYR A 274 18.07 10.72 9.41
CA TYR A 274 17.24 11.81 8.90
C TYR A 274 16.30 11.28 7.83
N ASP A 275 15.03 11.65 7.91
CA ASP A 275 14.03 11.30 6.89
C ASP A 275 14.11 12.24 5.67
N ASN A 276 14.79 13.39 5.79
CA ASN A 276 15.00 14.34 4.70
C ASN A 276 16.48 14.72 4.51
N MET A 277 16.94 14.77 3.25
CA MET A 277 18.37 14.93 2.92
C MET A 277 18.85 16.38 3.10
N VAL A 278 19.23 16.75 4.32
CA VAL A 278 19.99 17.98 4.58
C VAL A 278 21.48 17.68 4.39
N VAL A 279 21.99 17.95 3.18
CA VAL A 279 23.32 17.53 2.67
C VAL A 279 24.51 17.87 3.58
N ARG A 280 24.36 18.81 4.52
CA ARG A 280 25.44 19.26 5.42
C ARG A 280 25.60 18.45 6.71
N GLN A 281 24.71 17.51 7.00
CA GLN A 281 24.71 16.77 8.28
C GLN A 281 24.75 15.24 8.12
N VAL A 282 24.60 14.71 6.90
CA VAL A 282 24.62 13.27 6.63
C VAL A 282 26.06 12.79 6.47
N THR A 283 26.44 11.78 7.25
CA THR A 283 27.78 11.17 7.17
C THR A 283 27.81 9.99 6.18
N HIS A 284 26.71 9.23 6.08
CA HIS A 284 26.63 8.01 5.28
C HIS A 284 25.27 7.88 4.59
N VAL A 285 25.26 7.41 3.33
CA VAL A 285 24.02 7.14 2.58
C VAL A 285 23.95 5.65 2.27
N LEU A 286 22.91 4.99 2.79
CA LEU A 286 22.60 3.59 2.49
C LEU A 286 21.65 3.53 1.31
N VAL A 287 22.04 2.79 0.27
CA VAL A 287 21.24 2.64 -0.97
C VAL A 287 20.97 1.17 -1.22
N LYS A 288 19.71 0.82 -1.56
CA LYS A 288 19.37 -0.54 -1.98
C LYS A 288 20.15 -0.92 -3.25
N ARG A 289 20.80 -2.09 -3.27
CA ARG A 289 21.72 -2.54 -4.33
C ARG A 289 21.13 -2.55 -5.75
N ASP A 290 19.81 -2.70 -5.88
CA ASP A 290 19.08 -2.68 -7.17
C ASP A 290 18.35 -1.35 -7.45
N TRP A 291 18.69 -0.27 -6.74
CA TRP A 291 18.13 1.06 -6.99
C TRP A 291 18.60 1.58 -8.37
N ARG A 292 17.70 1.54 -9.36
CA ARG A 292 17.90 2.22 -10.65
C ARG A 292 17.22 3.58 -10.60
N MET A 293 17.98 4.64 -10.89
CA MET A 293 17.38 5.94 -11.21
C MET A 293 16.48 5.77 -12.42
N ILE A 294 15.17 5.98 -12.25
CA ILE A 294 14.29 6.28 -13.38
C ILE A 294 14.70 7.68 -13.83
N ALA A 295 15.70 7.75 -14.70
CA ALA A 295 16.05 8.97 -15.40
C ALA A 295 14.90 9.25 -16.37
N THR A 296 13.94 10.08 -15.96
CA THR A 296 13.05 10.75 -16.91
C THR A 296 13.91 11.74 -17.68
N SER A 297 14.35 11.34 -18.87
CA SER A 297 14.91 12.23 -19.87
C SER A 297 13.84 13.26 -20.23
N TYR A 298 14.04 14.49 -19.79
CA TYR A 298 13.35 15.64 -20.37
C TYR A 298 13.94 15.87 -21.78
N SER A 299 13.09 15.73 -22.78
CA SER A 299 13.27 16.28 -24.12
C SER A 299 12.02 17.04 -24.50
#